data_AF-A0A8T5F925-F1
#
_entry.id   AF-A0A8T5F925-F1
#
_cell.length_a   1.000
_cell.length_b   1.000
_cell.length_c   1.000
_cell.angle_alpha   90.00
_cell.angle_beta   90.00
_cell.angle_gamma   90.00
#
_symmetry.space_group_name_H-M   'P 1'
#
loop_
_entity.id
_entity.type
_entity.pdbx_description
1 polymer ?
#
loop_
_entity_poly.entity_id
_entity_poly.type
_entity_poly.pdbx_seq_one_letter_code
_entity_poly.pdbx_strand_id
1 'polypeptide(L)'
;MLVRLCSVKECNNKHIAKGFCQKHYDKLKLYGNPLHAIDPKETAKKISEANKGRPSPMKGKKQTEETKRKISKSSMGKNLGKRYPGELNPFFGKKHSDESKKTMSELKKGKATWNKGKVGIYSKETLEKMSKSSKIIQNRPDVKQANRERQTGRKYSDESKQKVSAFQNRPDVKQANRERLRDIRHNQTSPTIPESTIMKILTDNGIKYKFNPHVEYLTLENEHRKKEVDFLIKPKKIIEFNGYRHYDNRNFKPDDVVTHHNKPTKCQDIWNEENTVLNQIKKEGYKILVVWDWDLKKDSDKTTKKILKFAKS
;
A
#
# COMPACT_ATOMS: atom_id res chain seq x y z
N MET A 1 -72.98 2.47 27.73
CA MET A 1 -72.27 1.88 28.89
C MET A 1 -71.49 2.97 29.59
N LEU A 2 -71.77 3.23 30.88
CA LEU A 2 -70.96 4.15 31.68
C LEU A 2 -69.60 3.50 31.98
N VAL A 3 -68.52 4.07 31.46
CA VAL A 3 -67.16 3.64 31.78
C VAL A 3 -66.80 4.23 33.14
N ARG A 4 -66.73 3.40 34.18
CA ARG A 4 -66.17 3.83 35.47
C ARG A 4 -64.68 4.15 35.28
N LEU A 5 -64.26 5.30 35.81
CA LEU A 5 -62.86 5.73 35.84
C LEU A 5 -62.22 5.38 37.18
N CYS A 6 -60.89 5.40 37.21
CA CYS A 6 -60.11 5.21 38.42
C CYS A 6 -60.46 6.26 39.48
N SER A 7 -60.62 5.84 40.73
CA SER A 7 -60.88 6.71 41.90
C SER A 7 -59.66 7.53 42.36
N VAL A 8 -58.54 7.46 41.63
CA VAL A 8 -57.33 8.22 41.97
C VAL A 8 -57.43 9.59 41.30
N LYS A 9 -57.24 10.66 42.08
CA LYS A 9 -57.23 12.04 41.60
C LYS A 9 -56.21 12.16 40.44
N GLU A 10 -56.63 12.76 39.32
CA GLU A 10 -55.83 12.92 38.08
C GLU A 10 -55.55 11.63 37.29
N CYS A 11 -56.27 10.52 37.55
CA CYS A 11 -56.16 9.30 36.77
C CYS A 11 -57.40 9.03 35.89
N ASN A 12 -57.27 9.23 34.58
CA ASN A 12 -58.36 9.01 33.62
C ASN A 12 -58.41 7.58 33.05
N ASN A 13 -57.67 6.63 33.65
CA ASN A 13 -57.66 5.25 33.19
C ASN A 13 -58.95 4.52 33.59
N LYS A 14 -59.38 3.57 32.74
CA LYS A 14 -60.55 2.73 33.00
C LYS A 14 -60.41 1.94 34.29
N HIS A 15 -61.44 2.00 35.14
CA HIS A 15 -61.58 1.19 36.33
C HIS A 15 -61.64 -0.30 35.97
N ILE A 16 -60.91 -1.13 36.71
CA ILE A 16 -60.98 -2.59 36.56
C ILE A 16 -61.47 -3.30 37.83
N ALA A 17 -61.06 -2.85 39.03
CA ALA A 17 -61.36 -3.53 40.30
C ALA A 17 -61.08 -2.61 41.50
N LYS A 18 -61.87 -2.76 42.57
CA LYS A 18 -61.75 -2.02 43.85
C LYS A 18 -61.65 -0.49 43.72
N GLY A 19 -62.24 0.11 42.69
CA GLY A 19 -62.14 1.56 42.45
C GLY A 19 -60.87 1.99 41.70
N PHE A 20 -59.99 1.06 41.29
CA PHE A 20 -58.72 1.39 40.66
C PHE A 20 -58.60 0.90 39.21
N CYS A 21 -57.76 1.57 38.42
CA CYS A 21 -57.26 1.06 37.13
C CYS A 21 -56.20 -0.04 37.35
N GLN A 22 -55.82 -0.79 36.31
CA GLN A 22 -54.83 -1.88 36.40
C GLN A 22 -53.56 -1.48 37.15
N LYS A 23 -52.95 -0.36 36.78
CA LYS A 23 -51.71 0.13 37.41
C LYS A 23 -51.88 0.41 38.90
N HIS A 24 -52.97 1.07 39.29
CA HIS A 24 -53.21 1.42 40.70
C HIS A 24 -53.67 0.21 41.52
N TYR A 25 -54.42 -0.70 40.92
CA TYR A 25 -54.81 -1.96 41.54
C TYR A 25 -53.60 -2.86 41.78
N ASP A 26 -52.68 -2.97 40.82
CA ASP A 26 -51.44 -3.75 40.97
C ASP A 26 -50.55 -3.15 42.06
N LYS A 27 -50.42 -1.83 42.11
CA LYS A 27 -49.68 -1.14 43.19
C LYS A 27 -50.33 -1.36 44.56
N LEU A 28 -51.66 -1.30 44.65
CA LEU A 28 -52.40 -1.60 45.86
C LEU A 28 -52.15 -3.05 46.30
N LYS A 29 -52.16 -4.02 45.37
CA LYS A 29 -51.94 -5.43 45.67
C LYS A 29 -50.50 -5.72 46.12
N LEU A 30 -49.51 -5.06 45.50
CA LEU A 30 -48.09 -5.31 45.76
C LEU A 30 -47.55 -4.53 46.96
N TYR A 31 -48.02 -3.31 47.18
CA TYR A 31 -47.43 -2.37 48.14
C TYR A 31 -48.42 -1.81 49.16
N GLY A 32 -49.69 -2.23 49.11
CA GLY A 32 -50.76 -1.73 49.99
C GLY A 32 -51.21 -0.29 49.69
N ASN A 33 -50.55 0.40 48.75
CA ASN A 33 -50.85 1.79 48.39
C ASN A 33 -50.98 1.94 46.85
N PRO A 34 -52.14 2.39 46.33
CA PRO A 34 -52.35 2.55 44.88
C PRO A 34 -51.47 3.65 44.27
N LEU A 35 -50.99 4.59 45.08
CA LEU A 35 -50.11 5.69 44.67
C LEU A 35 -48.63 5.41 44.93
N HIS A 36 -48.26 4.17 45.29
CA HIS A 36 -46.87 3.83 45.57
C HIS A 36 -45.95 4.24 44.40
N ALA A 37 -44.97 5.09 44.70
CA ALA A 37 -43.95 5.55 43.78
C ALA A 37 -42.70 4.71 43.98
N ILE A 38 -42.25 4.06 42.91
CA ILE A 38 -41.06 3.21 42.93
C ILE A 38 -39.85 4.11 42.65
N ASP A 39 -38.87 4.15 43.56
CA ASP A 39 -37.59 4.82 43.29
C ASP A 39 -36.79 4.01 42.24
N PRO A 40 -36.50 4.58 41.06
CA PRO A 40 -35.70 3.91 40.04
C PRO A 40 -34.31 3.52 40.53
N LYS A 41 -33.70 4.29 41.42
CA LYS A 41 -32.34 4.01 41.94
C LYS A 41 -32.36 2.81 42.89
N GLU A 42 -33.34 2.75 43.78
CA GLU A 42 -33.51 1.62 44.70
C GLU A 42 -33.80 0.33 43.93
N THR A 43 -34.65 0.41 42.90
CA THR A 43 -34.99 -0.74 42.03
C THR A 43 -33.78 -1.22 41.26
N ALA A 44 -32.99 -0.30 40.67
CA ALA A 44 -31.76 -0.63 39.98
C ALA A 44 -30.73 -1.28 40.92
N LYS A 45 -30.64 -0.81 42.17
CA LYS A 45 -29.78 -1.40 43.20
C LYS A 45 -30.19 -2.84 43.53
N LYS A 46 -31.47 -3.09 43.80
CA LYS A 46 -32.01 -4.44 44.05
C LYS A 46 -31.76 -5.39 42.88
N ILE A 47 -31.96 -4.93 41.64
CA ILE A 47 -31.67 -5.72 40.42
C ILE A 47 -30.17 -6.01 40.30
N SER A 48 -29.32 -5.02 40.57
CA SER A 48 -27.87 -5.17 40.53
C SER A 48 -27.37 -6.19 41.55
N GLU A 49 -27.85 -6.11 42.79
CA GLU A 49 -27.54 -7.06 43.87
C GLU A 49 -28.02 -8.47 43.53
N ALA A 50 -29.26 -8.63 43.04
CA ALA A 50 -29.81 -9.92 42.65
C ALA A 50 -29.07 -10.59 41.49
N ASN A 51 -28.49 -9.80 40.57
CA ASN A 51 -27.72 -10.30 39.43
C ASN A 51 -26.23 -10.40 39.71
N LYS A 52 -25.75 -9.95 40.87
CA LYS A 52 -24.34 -9.98 41.23
C LYS A 52 -23.84 -11.43 41.26
N GLY A 53 -22.81 -11.72 40.47
CA GLY A 53 -22.23 -13.05 40.36
C GLY A 53 -23.00 -14.04 39.48
N ARG A 54 -24.21 -13.71 39.01
CA ARG A 54 -24.96 -14.57 38.09
C ARG A 54 -24.37 -14.47 36.67
N PRO A 55 -23.85 -15.55 36.08
CA PRO A 55 -23.39 -15.51 34.70
C PRO A 55 -24.59 -15.26 33.77
N SER A 56 -24.38 -14.47 32.72
CA SER A 56 -25.39 -14.30 31.68
C SER A 56 -25.82 -15.68 31.13
N PRO A 57 -27.12 -15.92 30.88
CA PRO A 57 -27.59 -17.14 30.21
C PRO A 57 -26.98 -17.39 28.83
N MET A 58 -26.33 -16.37 28.27
CA MET A 58 -25.61 -16.38 26.99
C MET A 58 -24.09 -16.51 27.14
N LYS A 59 -23.57 -16.60 28.38
CA LYS A 59 -22.14 -16.77 28.65
C LYS A 59 -21.66 -18.08 28.02
N GLY A 60 -20.67 -18.00 27.13
CA GLY A 60 -20.10 -19.15 26.42
C GLY A 60 -20.90 -19.64 25.21
N LYS A 61 -22.13 -19.17 24.99
CA LYS A 61 -22.93 -19.54 23.80
C LYS A 61 -22.49 -18.70 22.60
N LYS A 62 -22.08 -19.36 21.52
CA LYS A 62 -21.81 -18.70 20.23
C LYS A 62 -23.11 -18.59 19.43
N GLN A 63 -23.33 -17.45 18.80
CA GLN A 63 -24.42 -17.28 17.84
C GLN A 63 -24.21 -18.20 16.63
N THR A 64 -25.29 -18.77 16.10
CA THR A 64 -25.25 -19.59 14.88
C THR A 64 -24.90 -18.72 13.67
N GLU A 65 -24.33 -19.33 12.63
CA GLU A 65 -24.01 -18.62 11.38
C GLU A 65 -25.26 -18.02 10.72
N GLU A 66 -26.41 -18.68 10.85
CA GLU A 66 -27.68 -18.16 10.35
C GLU A 66 -28.12 -16.89 11.11
N THR A 67 -28.02 -16.90 12.45
CA THR A 67 -28.35 -15.73 13.27
C THR A 67 -27.38 -14.58 13.01
N LYS A 68 -26.08 -14.86 12.85
CA LYS A 68 -25.09 -13.86 12.43
C LYS A 68 -25.44 -13.26 11.06
N ARG A 69 -25.87 -14.07 10.10
CA ARG A 69 -26.34 -13.61 8.77
C ARG A 69 -27.59 -12.73 8.88
N LYS A 70 -28.59 -13.11 9.70
CA LYS A 70 -29.80 -12.31 9.93
C LYS A 70 -29.46 -10.95 10.56
N ILE A 71 -28.57 -10.93 11.56
CA ILE A 71 -28.07 -9.69 12.17
C ILE A 71 -27.35 -8.84 11.12
N SER A 72 -26.41 -9.42 10.36
CA SER A 72 -25.69 -8.72 9.30
C SER A 72 -26.62 -8.10 8.24
N LYS A 73 -27.64 -8.85 7.77
CA LYS A 73 -28.66 -8.36 6.84
C LYS A 73 -29.47 -7.19 7.42
N SER A 74 -29.91 -7.30 8.67
CA SER A 74 -30.71 -6.26 9.33
C SER A 74 -29.92 -5.00 9.71
N SER A 75 -28.60 -5.13 9.87
CA SER A 75 -27.67 -4.03 10.13
C SER A 75 -27.14 -3.39 8.84
N MET A 76 -27.26 -4.07 7.70
CA MET A 76 -26.89 -3.53 6.39
C MET A 76 -27.73 -2.28 6.09
N GLY A 77 -27.08 -1.14 5.88
CA GLY A 77 -27.74 0.15 5.69
C GLY A 77 -28.06 0.94 6.98
N LYS A 78 -27.99 0.32 8.16
CA LYS A 78 -28.14 1.00 9.47
C LYS A 78 -26.82 1.53 10.04
N ASN A 79 -25.86 1.82 9.17
CA ASN A 79 -24.63 2.50 9.58
C ASN A 79 -25.02 3.89 10.10
N LEU A 80 -24.75 4.20 11.38
CA LEU A 80 -25.00 5.54 11.93
C LEU A 80 -24.37 6.64 11.05
N GLY A 81 -23.19 6.38 10.47
CA GLY A 81 -22.53 7.29 9.53
C GLY A 81 -23.20 7.45 8.17
N LYS A 82 -24.09 6.52 7.75
CA LYS A 82 -24.94 6.69 6.55
C LYS A 82 -26.29 7.32 6.87
N ARG A 83 -26.77 7.15 8.11
CA ARG A 83 -28.08 7.66 8.55
C ARG A 83 -28.03 9.15 8.90
N TYR A 84 -26.86 9.63 9.30
CA TYR A 84 -26.55 11.04 9.57
C TYR A 84 -25.22 11.41 8.89
N PRO A 85 -25.18 11.51 7.54
CA PRO A 85 -23.96 11.88 6.83
C PRO A 85 -23.64 13.37 7.06
N GLY A 86 -22.36 13.70 7.17
CA GLY A 86 -21.91 15.08 7.32
C GLY A 86 -22.48 15.76 8.56
N GLU A 87 -23.01 16.96 8.38
CA GLU A 87 -23.57 17.84 9.43
C GLU A 87 -24.76 17.26 10.18
N LEU A 88 -25.45 16.27 9.60
CA LEU A 88 -26.55 15.57 10.27
C LEU A 88 -26.06 14.75 11.47
N ASN A 89 -24.76 14.41 11.53
CA ASN A 89 -24.20 13.68 12.67
C ASN A 89 -24.14 14.60 13.89
N PRO A 90 -24.74 14.24 15.05
CA PRO A 90 -24.69 15.03 16.27
C PRO A 90 -23.28 15.37 16.80
N PHE A 91 -22.27 14.67 16.28
CA PHE A 91 -20.85 14.86 16.58
C PHE A 91 -20.04 15.48 15.44
N PHE A 92 -20.67 15.89 14.32
CA PHE A 92 -19.98 16.57 13.24
C PHE A 92 -19.39 17.90 13.73
N GLY A 93 -18.13 18.18 13.36
CA GLY A 93 -17.41 19.38 13.79
C GLY A 93 -16.99 19.42 15.27
N LYS A 94 -17.54 18.55 16.14
CA LYS A 94 -17.17 18.50 17.56
C LYS A 94 -15.80 17.83 17.74
N LYS A 95 -14.88 18.53 18.41
CA LYS A 95 -13.58 17.99 18.82
C LYS A 95 -13.60 17.72 20.32
N HIS A 96 -12.89 16.68 20.78
CA HIS A 96 -12.65 16.47 22.20
C HIS A 96 -11.96 17.70 22.81
N SER A 97 -12.27 18.02 24.08
CA SER A 97 -11.53 19.02 24.86
C SER A 97 -10.07 18.58 25.01
N ASP A 98 -9.15 19.53 25.17
CA ASP A 98 -7.73 19.22 25.32
C ASP A 98 -7.45 18.44 26.61
N GLU A 99 -8.22 18.70 27.67
CA GLU A 99 -8.23 17.89 28.89
C GLU A 99 -8.63 16.44 28.59
N SER A 100 -9.73 16.21 27.86
CA SER A 100 -10.14 14.84 27.47
C SER A 100 -9.08 14.14 26.62
N LYS A 101 -8.43 14.86 25.70
CA LYS A 101 -7.33 14.31 24.88
C LYS A 101 -6.14 13.93 25.75
N LYS A 102 -5.80 14.75 26.74
CA LYS A 102 -4.71 14.51 27.69
C LYS A 102 -4.99 13.26 28.54
N THR A 103 -6.18 13.15 29.12
CA THR A 103 -6.60 11.97 29.91
C THR A 103 -6.58 10.69 29.06
N MET A 104 -7.08 10.74 27.82
CA MET A 104 -7.00 9.59 26.91
C MET A 104 -5.56 9.20 26.55
N SER A 105 -4.66 10.19 26.42
CA SER A 105 -3.23 9.97 26.15
C SER A 105 -2.55 9.28 27.33
N GLU A 106 -2.75 9.80 28.54
CA GLU A 106 -2.18 9.26 29.77
C GLU A 106 -2.65 7.84 30.05
N LEU A 107 -3.95 7.57 29.91
CA LEU A 107 -4.52 6.23 30.12
C LEU A 107 -4.00 5.18 29.15
N LYS A 108 -3.50 5.58 27.97
CA LYS A 108 -2.95 4.67 26.95
C LYS A 108 -1.43 4.58 26.99
N LYS A 109 -0.75 5.54 27.61
CA LYS A 109 0.70 5.56 27.69
C LYS A 109 1.21 4.31 28.41
N GLY A 110 2.16 3.60 27.79
CA GLY A 110 2.76 2.38 28.35
C GLY A 110 1.94 1.09 28.20
N LYS A 111 0.66 1.15 27.79
CA LYS A 111 -0.13 -0.08 27.57
C LYS A 111 0.26 -0.74 26.25
N ALA A 112 0.69 -2.00 26.32
CA ALA A 112 0.97 -2.79 25.14
C ALA A 112 -0.31 -3.01 24.32
N THR A 113 -0.19 -2.94 23.00
CA THR A 113 -1.28 -3.34 22.11
C THR A 113 -1.43 -4.87 22.16
N TRP A 114 -2.65 -5.37 21.95
CA TRP A 114 -2.96 -6.81 22.04
C TRP A 114 -2.18 -7.70 21.05
N ASN A 115 -1.64 -7.08 19.99
CA ASN A 115 -0.86 -7.71 18.93
C ASN A 115 0.67 -7.53 19.08
N LYS A 116 1.14 -6.91 20.16
CA LYS A 116 2.58 -6.71 20.39
C LYS A 116 3.28 -8.07 20.44
N GLY A 117 4.31 -8.25 19.60
CA GLY A 117 5.11 -9.49 19.53
C GLY A 117 4.44 -10.67 18.83
N LYS A 118 3.20 -10.54 18.35
CA LYS A 118 2.50 -11.60 17.62
C LYS A 118 2.74 -11.45 16.12
N VAL A 119 3.31 -12.50 15.50
CA VAL A 119 3.50 -12.60 14.06
C VAL A 119 2.40 -13.47 13.43
N GLY A 120 2.08 -13.26 12.15
CA GLY A 120 1.11 -14.10 11.43
C GLY A 120 -0.37 -13.85 11.76
N ILE A 121 -0.72 -12.75 12.44
CA ILE A 121 -2.13 -12.41 12.77
C ILE A 121 -2.99 -12.24 11.51
N TYR A 122 -2.42 -11.70 10.45
CA TYR A 122 -3.11 -11.48 9.19
C TYR A 122 -2.55 -12.42 8.12
N SER A 123 -3.43 -12.91 7.25
CA SER A 123 -3.02 -13.67 6.07
C SER A 123 -2.19 -12.78 5.13
N LYS A 124 -1.32 -13.40 4.32
CA LYS A 124 -0.53 -12.69 3.28
C LYS A 124 -1.43 -11.86 2.37
N GLU A 125 -2.57 -12.41 1.96
CA GLU A 125 -3.56 -11.73 1.12
C GLU A 125 -4.14 -10.47 1.81
N THR A 126 -4.41 -10.56 3.11
CA THR A 126 -4.94 -9.42 3.88
C THR A 126 -3.89 -8.32 4.03
N LEU A 127 -2.64 -8.69 4.31
CA LEU A 127 -1.51 -7.75 4.34
C LEU A 127 -1.32 -7.06 2.99
N GLU A 128 -1.47 -7.79 1.89
CA GLU A 128 -1.38 -7.24 0.55
C GLU A 128 -2.50 -6.25 0.25
N LYS A 129 -3.76 -6.57 0.61
CA LYS A 129 -4.90 -5.66 0.49
C LYS A 129 -4.68 -4.37 1.29
N MET A 130 -4.28 -4.49 2.56
CA MET A 130 -3.95 -3.34 3.42
C MET A 130 -2.82 -2.49 2.83
N SER A 131 -1.77 -3.13 2.30
CA SER A 131 -0.63 -2.47 1.65
C SER A 131 -1.05 -1.70 0.41
N LYS A 132 -1.84 -2.31 -0.49
CA LYS A 132 -2.36 -1.68 -1.71
C LYS A 132 -3.20 -0.45 -1.37
N SER A 133 -4.16 -0.58 -0.46
CA SER A 133 -4.99 0.56 -0.02
C SER A 133 -4.15 1.67 0.62
N SER A 134 -3.18 1.31 1.46
CA SER A 134 -2.28 2.29 2.09
C SER A 134 -1.45 3.05 1.06
N LYS A 135 -0.88 2.35 0.07
CA LYS A 135 -0.11 2.97 -1.02
C LYS A 135 -0.94 3.98 -1.81
N ILE A 136 -2.21 3.67 -2.09
CA ILE A 136 -3.10 4.60 -2.79
C ILE A 136 -3.25 5.90 -1.99
N ILE A 137 -3.54 5.81 -0.69
CA ILE A 137 -3.74 6.97 0.19
C ILE A 137 -2.44 7.79 0.31
N GLN A 138 -1.31 7.12 0.58
CA GLN A 138 -0.02 7.78 0.75
C GLN A 138 0.49 8.45 -0.54
N ASN A 139 0.04 7.98 -1.71
CA ASN A 139 0.45 8.56 -2.98
C ASN A 139 -0.39 9.73 -3.44
N ARG A 140 -1.48 10.07 -2.75
CA ARG A 140 -2.29 11.25 -3.09
C ARG A 140 -1.47 12.54 -2.95
N PRO A 141 -1.59 13.50 -3.88
CA PRO A 141 -0.75 14.71 -3.89
C PRO A 141 -0.85 15.54 -2.60
N ASP A 142 -2.07 15.75 -2.08
CA ASP A 142 -2.35 16.46 -0.84
C ASP A 142 -1.69 15.79 0.37
N VAL A 143 -1.82 14.47 0.48
CA VAL A 143 -1.20 13.68 1.56
C VAL A 143 0.32 13.72 1.48
N LYS A 144 0.89 13.61 0.27
CA LYS A 144 2.34 13.73 0.05
C LYS A 144 2.87 15.10 0.46
N GLN A 145 2.17 16.16 0.06
CA GLN A 145 2.53 17.52 0.39
C GLN A 145 2.49 17.77 1.91
N ALA A 146 1.38 17.42 2.57
CA ALA A 146 1.24 17.56 4.02
C ALA A 146 2.29 16.76 4.80
N ASN A 147 2.63 15.55 4.33
CA ASN A 147 3.70 14.74 4.91
C ASN A 147 5.08 15.40 4.74
N ARG A 148 5.35 15.99 3.57
CA ARG A 148 6.61 16.71 3.31
C ARG A 148 6.73 17.92 4.23
N GLU A 149 5.71 18.76 4.29
CA GLU A 149 5.65 19.96 5.15
C GLU A 149 5.86 19.60 6.63
N ARG A 150 5.22 18.54 7.12
CA ARG A 150 5.40 18.05 8.51
C ARG A 150 6.83 17.62 8.81
N GLN A 151 7.58 17.12 7.82
CA GLN A 151 8.95 16.63 8.01
C GLN A 151 10.00 17.72 7.79
N THR A 152 9.68 18.75 7.00
CA THR A 152 10.56 19.90 6.78
C THR A 152 10.92 20.53 8.14
N GLY A 153 12.23 20.70 8.39
CA GLY A 153 12.74 21.29 9.63
C GLY A 153 12.79 20.35 10.84
N ARG A 154 12.28 19.12 10.75
CA ARG A 154 12.33 18.16 11.85
C ARG A 154 13.75 17.62 12.02
N LYS A 155 14.37 17.87 13.17
CA LYS A 155 15.69 17.33 13.53
C LYS A 155 15.53 16.15 14.48
N TYR A 156 16.31 15.09 14.26
CA TYR A 156 16.43 14.00 15.22
C TYR A 156 17.16 14.47 16.48
N SER A 157 16.75 13.96 17.64
CA SER A 157 17.54 14.09 18.87
C SER A 157 18.87 13.37 18.72
N ASP A 158 19.89 13.78 19.48
CA ASP A 158 21.21 13.17 19.40
C ASP A 158 21.19 11.69 19.84
N GLU A 159 20.38 11.35 20.83
CA GLU A 159 20.11 9.96 21.22
C GLU A 159 19.53 9.13 20.07
N SER A 160 18.59 9.70 19.29
CA SER A 160 18.02 9.02 18.12
C SER A 160 19.08 8.82 17.02
N LYS A 161 19.93 9.83 16.78
CA LYS A 161 21.03 9.72 15.82
C LYS A 161 22.02 8.62 16.22
N GLN A 162 22.36 8.53 17.51
CA GLN A 162 23.24 7.49 18.03
C GLN A 162 22.65 6.09 17.83
N LYS A 163 21.35 5.89 18.12
CA LYS A 163 20.66 4.61 17.89
C LYS A 163 20.66 4.21 16.41
N VAL A 164 20.39 5.17 15.51
CA VAL A 164 20.43 4.93 14.06
C VAL A 164 21.86 4.58 13.63
N SER A 165 22.86 5.32 14.10
CA SER A 165 24.27 5.07 13.80
C SER A 165 24.72 3.68 14.28
N ALA A 166 24.37 3.31 15.52
CA ALA A 166 24.68 2.00 16.09
C ALA A 166 24.05 0.87 15.27
N PHE A 167 22.78 1.01 14.87
CA PHE A 167 22.09 0.04 14.03
C PHE A 167 22.76 -0.13 12.65
N GLN A 168 23.07 0.98 11.97
CA GLN A 168 23.76 0.96 10.67
C GLN A 168 25.16 0.35 10.76
N ASN A 169 25.80 0.45 11.93
CA ASN A 169 27.13 -0.07 12.14
C ASN A 169 27.20 -1.56 12.50
N ARG A 170 26.05 -2.24 12.68
CA ARG A 170 26.05 -3.67 12.98
C ARG A 170 26.65 -4.50 11.82
N PRO A 171 27.42 -5.57 12.10
CA PRO A 171 28.07 -6.37 11.06
C PRO A 171 27.11 -6.96 10.03
N ASP A 172 25.95 -7.47 10.47
CA ASP A 172 24.89 -8.02 9.62
C ASP A 172 24.32 -6.96 8.66
N VAL A 173 24.04 -5.77 9.17
CA VAL A 173 23.54 -4.64 8.36
C VAL A 173 24.60 -4.15 7.37
N LYS A 174 25.85 -4.03 7.80
CA LYS A 174 26.97 -3.66 6.92
C LYS A 174 27.17 -4.69 5.81
N GLN A 175 27.09 -5.98 6.13
CA GLN A 175 27.21 -7.06 5.15
C GLN A 175 26.06 -7.03 4.14
N ALA A 176 24.82 -6.96 4.61
CA ALA A 176 23.65 -6.86 3.73
C ALA A 176 23.72 -5.62 2.82
N ASN A 177 24.18 -4.48 3.34
CA ASN A 177 24.41 -3.28 2.54
C ASN A 177 25.52 -3.49 1.49
N ARG A 178 26.62 -4.18 1.83
CA ARG A 178 27.69 -4.52 0.88
C ARG A 178 27.19 -5.45 -0.22
N GLU A 179 26.42 -6.47 0.11
CA GLU A 179 25.81 -7.41 -0.85
C GLU A 179 24.87 -6.66 -1.80
N ARG A 180 23.98 -5.83 -1.26
CA ARG A 180 23.08 -4.98 -2.06
C ARG A 180 23.86 -4.06 -3.01
N LEU A 181 24.96 -3.47 -2.54
CA LEU A 181 25.81 -2.63 -3.38
C LEU A 181 26.58 -3.44 -4.44
N ARG A 182 26.99 -4.68 -4.13
CA ARG A 182 27.58 -5.59 -5.12
C ARG A 182 26.61 -5.92 -6.24
N ASP A 183 25.36 -6.26 -5.91
CA ASP A 183 24.32 -6.53 -6.92
C ASP A 183 24.05 -5.31 -7.82
N ILE A 184 24.00 -4.12 -7.22
CA ILE A 184 23.82 -2.87 -7.97
C ILE A 184 25.03 -2.60 -8.88
N ARG A 185 26.26 -2.77 -8.38
CA ARG A 185 27.49 -2.54 -9.14
C ARG A 185 27.71 -3.56 -10.25
N HIS A 186 27.42 -4.84 -10.00
CA HIS A 186 27.53 -5.90 -11.00
C HIS A 186 26.56 -5.68 -12.18
N ASN A 187 25.43 -5.01 -11.93
CA ASN A 187 24.51 -4.53 -12.96
C ASN A 187 24.99 -3.27 -13.73
N GLN A 188 26.10 -2.65 -13.34
CA GLN A 188 26.62 -1.40 -13.91
C GLN A 188 28.01 -1.53 -14.56
N THR A 189 28.72 -2.64 -14.35
CA THR A 189 30.04 -2.92 -14.96
C THR A 189 29.90 -3.91 -16.11
N SER A 190 30.51 -3.61 -17.27
CA SER A 190 30.50 -4.50 -18.44
C SER A 190 31.36 -5.78 -18.19
N PRO A 191 30.91 -6.98 -18.61
CA PRO A 191 29.61 -7.24 -19.22
C PRO A 191 28.47 -7.15 -18.19
N THR A 192 27.42 -6.40 -18.51
CA THR A 192 26.20 -6.37 -17.69
C THR A 192 25.50 -7.73 -17.69
N ILE A 193 24.60 -8.03 -16.74
CA ILE A 193 23.86 -9.31 -16.69
C ILE A 193 23.16 -9.63 -18.03
N PRO A 194 22.52 -8.68 -18.70
CA PRO A 194 21.97 -8.90 -20.04
C PRO A 194 23.03 -9.16 -21.12
N GLU A 195 24.16 -8.44 -21.13
CA GLU A 195 25.29 -8.71 -22.04
C GLU A 195 25.81 -10.13 -21.84
N SER A 196 25.97 -10.59 -20.58
CA SER A 196 26.35 -11.97 -20.25
C SER A 196 25.32 -13.00 -20.78
N THR A 197 24.04 -12.63 -20.83
CA THR A 197 22.98 -13.49 -21.38
C THR A 197 23.13 -13.63 -22.90
N ILE A 198 23.39 -12.54 -23.62
CA ILE A 198 23.65 -12.58 -25.06
C ILE A 198 24.94 -13.35 -25.36
N MET A 199 26.00 -13.13 -24.58
CA MET A 199 27.26 -13.89 -24.66
C MET A 199 27.02 -15.39 -24.57
N LYS A 200 26.24 -15.85 -23.58
CA LYS A 200 25.86 -17.26 -23.42
C LYS A 200 25.07 -17.76 -24.62
N ILE A 201 24.04 -17.03 -25.06
CA ILE A 201 23.23 -17.40 -26.23
C ILE A 201 24.11 -17.67 -27.46
N LEU A 202 25.06 -16.76 -27.74
CA LEU A 202 25.96 -16.89 -28.89
C LEU A 202 26.96 -18.04 -28.71
N THR A 203 27.57 -18.16 -27.52
CA THR A 203 28.57 -19.19 -27.21
C THR A 203 27.98 -20.59 -27.23
N ASP A 204 26.82 -20.80 -26.59
CA ASP A 204 26.12 -22.09 -26.52
C ASP A 204 25.66 -22.57 -27.91
N ASN A 205 25.52 -21.64 -28.87
CA ASN A 205 25.17 -21.93 -30.26
C ASN A 205 26.38 -21.96 -31.20
N GLY A 206 27.61 -21.94 -30.68
CA GLY A 206 28.85 -22.03 -31.47
C GLY A 206 29.14 -20.81 -32.36
N ILE A 207 28.53 -19.66 -32.06
CA ILE A 207 28.69 -18.44 -32.86
C ILE A 207 29.91 -17.66 -32.35
N LYS A 208 30.92 -17.49 -33.20
CA LYS A 208 32.11 -16.68 -32.86
C LYS A 208 31.80 -15.19 -32.96
N TYR A 209 32.09 -14.45 -31.90
CA TYR A 209 31.90 -13.00 -31.83
C TYR A 209 33.10 -12.31 -31.16
N LYS A 210 33.21 -10.99 -31.36
CA LYS A 210 34.05 -10.09 -30.56
C LYS A 210 33.14 -9.23 -29.68
N PHE A 211 33.50 -9.10 -28.40
CA PHE A 211 32.79 -8.29 -27.42
C PHE A 211 33.47 -6.92 -27.28
N ASN A 212 32.68 -5.83 -27.25
CA ASN A 212 33.13 -4.44 -27.21
C ASN A 212 34.21 -4.05 -28.26
N PRO A 213 34.15 -4.52 -29.53
CA PRO A 213 35.08 -4.04 -30.54
C PRO A 213 34.72 -2.63 -31.01
N HIS A 214 35.72 -1.91 -31.49
CA HIS A 214 35.50 -0.66 -32.21
C HIS A 214 35.29 -0.93 -33.71
N VAL A 215 34.26 -0.34 -34.28
CA VAL A 215 34.01 -0.33 -35.73
C VAL A 215 34.20 1.08 -36.27
N GLU A 216 34.83 1.17 -37.44
CA GLU A 216 35.04 2.42 -38.16
C GLU A 216 33.82 2.75 -39.03
N TYR A 217 33.46 4.03 -39.07
CA TYR A 217 32.40 4.55 -39.93
C TYR A 217 32.71 5.99 -40.36
N LEU A 218 32.18 6.39 -41.52
CA LEU A 218 32.22 7.77 -41.97
C LEU A 218 31.05 8.57 -41.40
N THR A 219 31.32 9.76 -40.86
CA THR A 219 30.26 10.70 -40.45
C THR A 219 29.54 11.31 -41.65
N LEU A 220 28.50 12.12 -41.41
CA LEU A 220 27.84 12.88 -42.48
C LEU A 220 28.81 13.86 -43.17
N GLU A 221 29.81 14.32 -42.45
CA GLU A 221 30.87 15.23 -42.89
C GLU A 221 32.07 14.49 -43.50
N ASN A 222 31.95 13.19 -43.77
CA ASN A 222 33.02 12.32 -44.27
C ASN A 222 34.25 12.23 -43.36
N GLU A 223 34.08 12.41 -42.06
CA GLU A 223 35.16 12.17 -41.09
C GLU A 223 35.19 10.70 -40.67
N HIS A 224 36.38 10.11 -40.56
CA HIS A 224 36.53 8.78 -39.99
C HIS A 224 36.37 8.82 -38.46
N ARG A 225 35.36 8.11 -37.95
CA ARG A 225 35.12 7.93 -36.51
C ARG A 225 35.07 6.45 -36.15
N LYS A 226 35.23 6.19 -34.85
CA LYS A 226 35.13 4.84 -34.28
C LYS A 226 33.99 4.81 -33.28
N LYS A 227 33.15 3.79 -33.36
CA LYS A 227 32.14 3.48 -32.35
C LYS A 227 32.45 2.13 -31.71
N GLU A 228 32.48 2.09 -30.39
CA GLU A 228 32.43 0.83 -29.63
C GLU A 228 31.03 0.25 -29.74
N VAL A 229 30.92 -1.02 -30.13
CA VAL A 229 29.66 -1.76 -30.26
C VAL A 229 29.68 -2.97 -29.35
N ASP A 230 28.54 -3.44 -28.86
CA ASP A 230 28.52 -4.51 -27.86
C ASP A 230 29.01 -5.85 -28.42
N PHE A 231 28.51 -6.26 -29.59
CA PHE A 231 28.89 -7.53 -30.22
C PHE A 231 29.12 -7.38 -31.71
N LEU A 232 30.29 -7.81 -32.19
CA LEU A 232 30.57 -7.97 -33.62
C LEU A 232 30.68 -9.44 -33.99
N ILE A 233 29.80 -9.88 -34.87
CA ILE A 233 29.86 -11.18 -35.53
C ILE A 233 30.41 -10.95 -36.94
N LYS A 234 31.58 -11.53 -37.23
CA LYS A 234 32.23 -11.38 -38.53
C LYS A 234 31.36 -12.00 -39.65
N PRO A 235 31.36 -11.43 -40.88
CA PRO A 235 32.20 -10.29 -41.31
C PRO A 235 31.64 -8.90 -40.94
N LYS A 236 30.33 -8.66 -41.01
CA LYS A 236 29.73 -7.32 -40.82
C LYS A 236 28.33 -7.37 -40.15
N LYS A 237 28.20 -8.08 -39.02
CA LYS A 237 26.95 -8.10 -38.23
C LYS A 237 27.22 -7.57 -36.83
N ILE A 238 26.41 -6.63 -36.39
CA ILE A 238 26.51 -6.01 -35.08
C ILE A 238 25.22 -6.29 -34.30
N ILE A 239 25.36 -6.65 -33.03
CA ILE A 239 24.25 -6.66 -32.07
C ILE A 239 24.55 -5.57 -31.04
N GLU A 240 23.65 -4.60 -30.93
CA GLU A 240 23.67 -3.57 -29.89
C GLU A 240 22.61 -3.87 -28.84
N PHE A 241 23.00 -3.73 -27.58
CA PHE A 241 22.19 -3.97 -26.41
C PHE A 241 21.82 -2.65 -25.71
N ASN A 242 20.56 -2.25 -25.85
CA ASN A 242 20.08 -1.01 -25.28
C ASN A 242 19.48 -1.25 -23.88
N GLY A 243 20.24 -0.85 -22.87
CA GLY A 243 19.83 -0.85 -21.46
C GLY A 243 19.00 0.37 -21.04
N TYR A 244 18.82 0.56 -19.73
CA TYR A 244 18.06 1.69 -19.16
C TYR A 244 18.58 3.07 -19.61
N ARG A 245 19.90 3.21 -19.82
CA ARG A 245 20.55 4.47 -20.21
C ARG A 245 20.32 4.88 -21.67
N HIS A 246 19.67 4.03 -22.48
CA HIS A 246 19.21 4.36 -23.82
C HIS A 246 17.77 4.90 -23.83
N TYR A 247 17.14 5.01 -22.66
CA TYR A 247 15.83 5.61 -22.45
C TYR A 247 14.78 5.03 -23.40
N ASP A 248 14.44 3.76 -23.22
CA ASP A 248 13.45 3.06 -24.06
C ASP A 248 12.16 3.88 -24.27
N ASN A 249 11.76 4.08 -25.53
CA ASN A 249 10.59 4.88 -25.92
C ASN A 249 9.24 4.35 -25.38
N ARG A 250 9.21 3.12 -24.88
CA ARG A 250 8.06 2.55 -24.16
C ARG A 250 7.90 3.15 -22.76
N ASN A 251 8.99 3.64 -22.18
CA ASN A 251 9.05 4.18 -20.82
C ASN A 251 9.26 5.71 -20.81
N PHE A 252 9.85 6.28 -21.86
CA PHE A 252 10.19 7.69 -21.97
C PHE A 252 9.53 8.34 -23.19
N LYS A 253 9.13 9.60 -23.05
CA LYS A 253 8.59 10.42 -24.14
C LYS A 253 9.70 11.23 -24.82
N PRO A 254 9.53 11.62 -26.10
CA PRO A 254 10.48 12.45 -26.84
C PRO A 254 10.94 13.71 -26.09
N ASP A 255 10.00 14.42 -25.46
CA ASP A 255 10.23 15.69 -24.75
C ASP A 255 10.73 15.52 -23.31
N ASP A 256 10.83 14.29 -22.80
CA ASP A 256 11.33 14.06 -21.44
C ASP A 256 12.81 14.48 -21.37
N VAL A 257 13.15 15.30 -20.36
CA VAL A 257 14.53 15.73 -20.09
C VAL A 257 15.16 14.78 -19.08
N VAL A 258 16.24 14.14 -19.48
CA VAL A 258 17.01 13.18 -18.69
C VAL A 258 18.45 13.66 -18.51
N THR A 259 19.12 13.18 -17.47
CA THR A 259 20.55 13.43 -17.29
C THR A 259 21.36 12.42 -18.09
N HIS A 260 21.90 12.85 -19.23
CA HIS A 260 22.75 12.07 -20.11
C HIS A 260 24.17 12.68 -20.12
N HIS A 261 25.20 11.89 -19.81
CA HIS A 261 26.58 12.38 -19.64
C HIS A 261 26.71 13.65 -18.77
N ASN A 262 26.01 13.68 -17.63
CA ASN A 262 25.96 14.80 -16.69
C ASN A 262 25.35 16.10 -17.25
N LYS A 263 24.66 16.03 -18.39
CA LYS A 263 23.96 17.16 -19.01
C LYS A 263 22.45 16.87 -19.08
N PRO A 264 21.59 17.87 -18.88
CA PRO A 264 20.16 17.75 -19.20
C PRO A 264 19.99 17.65 -20.72
N THR A 265 19.44 16.55 -21.21
CA THR A 265 19.25 16.30 -22.65
C THR A 265 17.86 15.71 -22.87
N LYS A 266 17.19 16.06 -23.97
CA LYS A 266 15.90 15.45 -24.32
C LYS A 266 16.12 14.03 -24.85
N CYS A 267 15.24 13.11 -24.50
CA CYS A 267 15.28 11.74 -25.01
C CYS A 267 15.31 11.68 -26.55
N GLN A 268 14.55 12.55 -27.22
CA GLN A 268 14.53 12.61 -28.69
C GLN A 268 15.91 12.90 -29.29
N ASP A 269 16.68 13.82 -28.68
CA ASP A 269 17.99 14.20 -29.19
C ASP A 269 18.99 13.05 -29.05
N ILE A 270 18.92 12.31 -27.94
CA ILE A 270 19.74 11.11 -27.68
C ILE A 270 19.44 10.03 -28.73
N TRP A 271 18.16 9.75 -28.99
CA TRP A 271 17.78 8.76 -30.00
C TRP A 271 18.16 9.20 -31.41
N ASN A 272 18.07 10.50 -31.72
CA ASN A 272 18.46 11.05 -33.02
C ASN A 272 19.96 10.88 -33.26
N GLU A 273 20.79 11.19 -32.26
CA GLU A 273 22.24 11.02 -32.31
C GLU A 273 22.61 9.54 -32.51
N GLU A 274 22.06 8.65 -31.69
CA GLU A 274 22.31 7.20 -31.79
C GLU A 274 21.89 6.65 -33.16
N ASN A 275 20.69 7.00 -33.64
CA ASN A 275 20.20 6.56 -34.95
C ASN A 275 21.06 7.10 -36.10
N THR A 276 21.56 8.33 -35.99
CA THR A 276 22.44 8.92 -37.01
C THR A 276 23.72 8.09 -37.14
N VAL A 277 24.36 7.77 -36.02
CA VAL A 277 25.59 6.95 -36.00
C VAL A 277 25.32 5.54 -36.53
N LEU A 278 24.26 4.87 -36.04
CA LEU A 278 23.92 3.52 -36.48
C LEU A 278 23.56 3.46 -37.98
N ASN A 279 22.95 4.52 -38.52
CA ASN A 279 22.65 4.59 -39.94
C ASN A 279 23.90 4.78 -40.80
N GLN A 280 24.90 5.53 -40.35
CA GLN A 280 26.19 5.58 -41.06
C GLN A 280 26.90 4.23 -41.04
N ILE A 281 26.94 3.54 -39.90
CA ILE A 281 27.51 2.19 -39.80
C ILE A 281 26.80 1.21 -40.75
N LYS A 282 25.47 1.34 -40.93
CA LYS A 282 24.75 0.55 -41.93
C LYS A 282 25.17 0.85 -43.36
N LYS A 283 25.49 2.10 -43.71
CA LYS A 283 25.99 2.48 -45.05
C LYS A 283 27.35 1.85 -45.37
N GLU A 284 28.17 1.61 -44.35
CA GLU A 284 29.42 0.85 -44.47
C GLU A 284 29.20 -0.66 -44.71
N GLY A 285 27.93 -1.10 -44.81
CA GLY A 285 27.53 -2.47 -45.12
C GLY A 285 27.33 -3.36 -43.90
N TYR A 286 27.29 -2.80 -42.69
CA TYR A 286 26.97 -3.57 -41.49
C TYR A 286 25.46 -3.80 -41.34
N LYS A 287 25.08 -5.04 -41.05
CA LYS A 287 23.74 -5.34 -40.54
C LYS A 287 23.76 -5.13 -39.03
N ILE A 288 22.76 -4.42 -38.48
CA ILE A 288 22.67 -4.11 -37.05
C ILE A 288 21.36 -4.62 -36.48
N LEU A 289 21.42 -5.36 -35.38
CA LEU A 289 20.27 -5.74 -34.56
C LEU A 289 20.36 -5.02 -33.21
N VAL A 290 19.36 -4.18 -32.91
CA VAL A 290 19.20 -3.59 -31.57
C VAL A 290 18.32 -4.50 -30.72
N VAL A 291 18.79 -4.85 -29.53
CA VAL A 291 18.12 -5.68 -28.52
C VAL A 291 17.92 -4.84 -27.28
N TRP A 292 16.69 -4.68 -26.81
CA TRP A 292 16.42 -3.94 -25.59
C TRP A 292 16.41 -4.85 -24.37
N ASP A 293 16.88 -4.33 -23.23
CA ASP A 293 16.81 -4.99 -21.91
C ASP A 293 15.39 -5.47 -21.58
N TRP A 294 14.40 -4.65 -21.90
CA TRP A 294 13.00 -4.97 -21.65
C TRP A 294 12.49 -6.16 -22.46
N ASP A 295 12.97 -6.34 -23.70
CA ASP A 295 12.57 -7.47 -24.55
C ASP A 295 13.12 -8.79 -24.01
N LEU A 296 14.38 -8.80 -23.57
CA LEU A 296 14.99 -9.96 -22.91
C LEU A 296 14.27 -10.34 -21.61
N LYS A 297 13.86 -9.34 -20.82
CA LYS A 297 13.16 -9.56 -19.55
C LYS A 297 11.71 -10.01 -19.72
N LYS A 298 11.03 -9.54 -20.77
CA LYS A 298 9.62 -9.86 -21.00
C LYS A 298 9.43 -11.22 -21.67
N ASP A 299 10.24 -11.53 -22.68
CA ASP A 299 10.13 -12.76 -23.47
C ASP A 299 11.53 -13.18 -23.95
N SER A 300 12.23 -13.91 -23.08
CA SER A 300 13.60 -14.38 -23.32
C SER A 300 13.68 -15.27 -24.54
N ASP A 301 12.70 -16.15 -24.75
CA ASP A 301 12.72 -17.16 -25.81
C ASP A 301 12.54 -16.53 -27.18
N LYS A 302 11.58 -15.62 -27.31
CA LYS A 302 11.37 -14.87 -28.56
C LYS A 302 12.59 -14.03 -28.91
N THR A 303 13.16 -13.36 -27.92
CA THR A 303 14.34 -12.50 -28.12
C THR A 303 15.57 -13.34 -28.49
N THR A 304 15.77 -14.49 -27.83
CA THR A 304 16.83 -15.46 -28.16
C THR A 304 16.70 -15.96 -29.59
N LYS A 305 15.50 -16.36 -30.03
CA LYS A 305 15.25 -16.78 -31.41
C LYS A 305 15.56 -15.67 -32.42
N LYS A 306 15.23 -14.41 -32.09
CA LYS A 306 15.54 -13.24 -32.92
C LYS A 306 17.05 -13.03 -33.06
N ILE A 307 17.80 -13.10 -31.95
CA ILE A 307 19.26 -12.98 -31.91
C ILE A 307 19.91 -14.07 -32.77
N LEU A 308 19.54 -15.34 -32.55
CA LEU A 308 20.11 -16.47 -33.28
C LEU A 308 19.77 -16.41 -34.77
N LYS A 309 18.55 -16.03 -35.14
CA LYS A 309 18.14 -15.86 -36.54
C LYS A 309 19.03 -14.82 -37.24
N PHE A 310 19.24 -13.67 -36.61
CA PHE A 310 20.09 -12.61 -37.16
C PHE A 310 21.58 -13.03 -37.24
N ALA A 311 22.09 -13.65 -36.17
CA ALA A 311 23.46 -14.10 -36.12
C ALA A 311 23.78 -15.14 -37.21
N LYS A 312 22.82 -16.03 -37.52
CA LYS A 312 22.97 -17.08 -38.54
C LYS A 312 22.60 -16.66 -39.97
N SER A 313 21.85 -15.56 -40.19
CA SER A 313 21.36 -15.13 -41.52
C SER A 313 22.39 -14.42 -42.39
#